data_AF-A0A520K2F1-F1
#
_entry.id   AF-A0A520K2F1-F1
#
_cell.length_a   1.000
_cell.length_b   1.000
_cell.length_c   1.000
_cell.angle_alpha   90.00
_cell.angle_beta   90.00
_cell.angle_gamma   90.00
#
_symmetry.space_group_name_H-M   'P 1'
#
loop_
_entity.id
_entity.type
_entity.pdbx_description
1 polymer ?
#
loop_
_entity_poly.entity_id
_entity_poly.type
_entity_poly.pdbx_seq_one_letter_code
_entity_poly.pdbx_strand_id
1 'polypeptide(L)'
;MFEEKKGEVEVSEAFLKTIDTFYKERDAIFNEFDAIRAKYSKGETIIDALREFRLKRASIFTLIDAIFHKEVELEDKLARADIAKEKREKLQEFKDRFADLAEEIDLYVLKEIGVDQR
;
A
#
# COMPACT_ATOMS: atom_id res chain seq x y z
N MET A 1 -5.21 24.24 33.80
CA MET A 1 -4.26 24.45 32.70
C MET A 1 -4.74 23.53 31.59
N PHE A 2 -5.53 24.06 30.68
CA PHE A 2 -6.01 23.28 29.53
C PHE A 2 -4.87 23.36 28.53
N GLU A 3 -4.03 22.33 28.46
CA GLU A 3 -3.09 22.20 27.37
C GLU A 3 -3.91 22.01 26.09
N GLU A 4 -3.75 22.98 25.22
CA GLU A 4 -4.33 23.05 23.89
C GLU A 4 -4.05 21.72 23.18
N LYS A 5 -5.10 20.94 22.93
CA LYS A 5 -5.05 19.85 21.96
C LYS A 5 -4.71 20.48 20.61
N LYS A 6 -3.41 20.53 20.31
CA LYS A 6 -2.91 20.78 18.97
C LYS A 6 -3.67 19.83 18.06
N GLY A 7 -4.41 20.40 17.13
CA GLY A 7 -4.83 19.71 15.92
C GLY A 7 -3.60 19.40 15.09
N GLU A 8 -2.74 18.52 15.57
CA GLU A 8 -1.92 17.71 14.69
C GLU A 8 -2.90 16.81 13.95
N VAL A 9 -2.79 16.77 12.62
CA VAL A 9 -3.44 15.72 11.85
C VAL A 9 -2.75 14.43 12.28
N GLU A 10 -3.22 13.86 13.39
CA GLU A 10 -2.64 12.71 14.06
C GLU A 10 -2.64 11.58 13.04
N VAL A 11 -1.45 11.26 12.52
CA VAL A 11 -1.32 10.13 11.62
C VAL A 11 -1.79 8.92 12.40
N SER A 12 -2.89 8.32 11.96
CA SER A 12 -3.62 7.34 12.76
C SER A 12 -2.70 6.19 13.16
N GLU A 13 -2.79 5.72 14.41
CA GLU A 13 -2.00 4.58 14.90
C GLU A 13 -2.10 3.36 13.97
N ALA A 14 -3.27 3.18 13.34
CA ALA A 14 -3.51 2.15 12.33
C ALA A 14 -2.57 2.27 11.11
N PHE A 15 -2.28 3.48 10.64
CA PHE A 15 -1.35 3.71 9.54
C PHE A 15 0.07 3.37 9.96
N LEU A 16 0.53 3.86 11.11
CA LEU A 16 1.87 3.55 11.64
C LEU A 16 2.09 2.05 11.79
N LYS A 17 1.09 1.35 12.34
CA LYS A 17 1.09 -0.11 12.47
C LYS A 17 1.13 -0.80 11.09
N THR A 18 0.40 -0.28 10.11
CA THR A 18 0.41 -0.83 8.74
C THR A 18 1.79 -0.70 8.09
N ILE A 19 2.45 0.45 8.25
CA ILE A 19 3.83 0.67 7.77
C ILE A 19 4.81 -0.27 8.47
N ASP A 20 4.65 -0.45 9.78
CA ASP A 20 5.49 -1.36 10.56
C ASP A 20 5.29 -2.83 10.15
N THR A 21 4.04 -3.25 9.96
CA THR A 21 3.68 -4.58 9.45
C THR A 21 4.22 -4.78 8.03
N PHE A 22 4.07 -3.79 7.14
CA PHE A 22 4.64 -3.83 5.79
C PHE A 22 6.15 -4.07 5.86
N TYR A 23 6.86 -3.31 6.69
CA TYR A 23 8.30 -3.43 6.81
C TYR A 23 8.75 -4.77 7.44
N LYS A 24 8.01 -5.28 8.43
CA LYS A 24 8.28 -6.58 9.06
C LYS A 24 8.03 -7.75 8.12
N GLU A 25 6.96 -7.67 7.33
CA GLU A 25 6.54 -8.73 6.42
C GLU A 25 6.98 -8.47 4.97
N ARG A 26 7.89 -7.52 4.77
CA ARG A 26 8.35 -7.07 3.45
C ARG A 26 8.76 -8.22 2.55
N ASP A 27 9.51 -9.19 3.07
CA ASP A 27 10.02 -10.31 2.26
C ASP A 27 8.86 -11.20 1.76
N ALA A 28 7.84 -11.42 2.60
CA ALA A 28 6.65 -12.16 2.21
C ALA A 28 5.81 -11.38 1.18
N ILE A 29 5.61 -10.08 1.42
CA ILE A 29 4.85 -9.20 0.54
C ILE A 29 5.52 -9.10 -0.84
N PHE A 30 6.83 -8.90 -0.88
CA PHE A 30 7.60 -8.85 -2.13
C PHE A 30 7.49 -10.19 -2.87
N ASN A 31 7.66 -11.32 -2.18
CA ASN A 31 7.52 -12.64 -2.81
C ASN A 31 6.12 -12.89 -3.38
N GLU A 32 5.06 -12.48 -2.67
CA GLU A 32 3.68 -12.57 -3.17
C GLU A 32 3.51 -11.71 -4.44
N PHE A 33 4.03 -10.47 -4.44
CA PHE A 33 3.95 -9.58 -5.60
C PHE A 33 4.85 -10.00 -6.76
N ASP A 34 6.01 -10.61 -6.51
CA ASP A 34 6.85 -11.20 -7.56
C ASP A 34 6.11 -12.36 -8.25
N ALA A 35 5.38 -13.18 -7.49
CA ALA A 35 4.55 -14.24 -8.07
C ALA A 35 3.39 -13.67 -8.90
N ILE A 36 2.76 -12.59 -8.44
CA ILE A 36 1.73 -11.85 -9.20
C ILE A 36 2.35 -11.29 -10.49
N ARG A 37 3.49 -10.62 -10.40
CA ARG A 37 4.22 -10.04 -11.53
C ARG A 37 4.63 -11.09 -12.55
N ALA A 38 5.07 -12.26 -12.10
CA ALA A 38 5.43 -13.37 -12.97
C ALA A 38 4.23 -13.89 -13.78
N LYS A 39 3.02 -13.90 -13.19
CA LYS A 39 1.77 -14.21 -13.93
C LYS A 39 1.43 -13.11 -14.93
N TYR A 40 1.49 -11.85 -14.52
CA TYR A 40 1.26 -10.70 -15.40
C TYR A 40 2.20 -10.72 -16.62
N SER A 41 3.48 -10.98 -16.39
CA SER A 41 4.50 -11.07 -17.45
C SER A 41 4.25 -12.21 -18.46
N LYS A 42 3.46 -13.22 -18.09
CA LYS A 42 3.03 -14.31 -18.98
C LYS A 42 1.73 -14.01 -19.72
N GLY A 43 1.12 -12.85 -19.48
CA GLY A 43 -0.19 -12.48 -20.00
C GLY A 43 -1.35 -13.15 -19.26
N GLU A 44 -1.12 -13.67 -18.05
CA GLU A 44 -2.19 -14.24 -17.22
C GLU A 44 -2.90 -13.12 -16.42
N THR A 45 -4.21 -13.29 -16.21
CA THR A 45 -4.99 -12.36 -15.37
C THR A 45 -4.52 -12.42 -13.93
N ILE A 46 -4.23 -11.25 -13.33
CA ILE A 46 -3.77 -11.15 -11.94
C ILE A 46 -4.82 -10.65 -10.95
N ILE A 47 -6.01 -10.32 -11.43
CA ILE A 47 -7.16 -9.82 -10.64
C ILE A 47 -7.48 -10.74 -9.45
N ASP A 48 -7.55 -12.05 -9.67
CA ASP A 48 -7.82 -13.00 -8.58
C ASP A 48 -6.69 -13.02 -7.55
N ALA A 49 -5.44 -12.92 -7.98
CA ALA A 49 -4.29 -12.91 -7.08
C ALA A 49 -4.23 -11.61 -6.25
N LEU A 50 -4.57 -10.47 -6.86
CA LEU A 50 -4.73 -9.18 -6.16
C LEU A 50 -5.88 -9.25 -5.15
N ARG A 51 -7.00 -9.89 -5.51
CA ARG A 51 -8.14 -10.11 -4.62
C ARG A 51 -7.76 -10.98 -3.42
N GLU A 52 -7.10 -12.11 -3.65
CA GLU A 52 -6.62 -12.98 -2.57
C GLU A 52 -5.65 -12.25 -1.63
N PHE A 53 -4.73 -11.46 -2.19
CA PHE A 53 -3.82 -10.65 -1.38
C PHE A 53 -4.58 -9.64 -0.51
N ARG A 54 -5.54 -8.90 -1.10
CA ARG A 54 -6.37 -7.96 -0.35
C ARG A 54 -7.18 -8.63 0.76
N LEU A 55 -7.76 -9.80 0.50
CA LEU A 55 -8.52 -10.54 1.51
C LEU A 55 -7.65 -10.95 2.70
N LYS A 56 -6.38 -11.32 2.46
CA LYS A 56 -5.42 -11.65 3.51
C LYS A 56 -4.90 -10.42 4.24
N ARG A 57 -4.68 -9.31 3.51
CA ARG A 57 -3.89 -8.16 3.97
C ARG A 57 -4.49 -6.83 3.52
N ALA A 58 -5.76 -6.60 3.87
CA ALA A 58 -6.50 -5.42 3.41
C ALA A 58 -5.78 -4.09 3.70
N SER A 59 -5.26 -3.90 4.91
CA SER A 59 -4.55 -2.65 5.27
C SER A 59 -3.27 -2.44 4.46
N ILE A 60 -2.53 -3.52 4.16
CA ILE A 60 -1.32 -3.46 3.33
C ILE A 60 -1.70 -3.16 1.88
N PHE A 61 -2.77 -3.77 1.39
CA PHE A 61 -3.27 -3.49 0.04
C PHE A 61 -3.65 -2.00 -0.11
N THR A 62 -4.34 -1.41 0.87
CA THR A 62 -4.64 0.03 0.89
C THR A 62 -3.36 0.89 0.90
N LEU A 63 -2.31 0.44 1.60
CA LEU A 63 -1.02 1.13 1.56
C LEU A 63 -0.39 1.06 0.17
N ILE A 64 -0.43 -0.11 -0.48
CA ILE A 64 0.09 -0.31 -1.85
C ILE A 64 -0.67 0.55 -2.86
N ASP A 65 -1.99 0.56 -2.79
CA ASP A 65 -2.83 1.47 -3.58
C ASP A 65 -2.42 2.93 -3.39
N ALA A 66 -2.21 3.35 -2.14
CA ALA A 66 -1.74 4.71 -1.84
C ALA A 66 -0.32 5.00 -2.38
N ILE A 67 0.58 4.01 -2.42
CA ILE A 67 1.92 4.15 -3.00
C ILE A 67 1.85 4.49 -4.50
N PHE A 68 0.89 3.90 -5.24
CA PHE A 68 0.77 4.11 -6.68
C PHE A 68 -0.15 5.29 -7.06
N HIS A 69 -1.25 5.49 -6.32
CA HIS A 69 -2.30 6.46 -6.70
C HIS A 69 -2.31 7.71 -5.83
N LYS A 70 -1.74 7.67 -4.64
CA LYS A 70 -1.78 8.76 -3.65
C LYS A 70 -0.40 9.10 -3.10
N GLU A 71 0.62 8.99 -3.95
CA GLU A 71 2.02 9.19 -3.56
C GLU A 71 2.23 10.50 -2.79
N VAL A 72 1.70 11.62 -3.30
CA VAL A 72 1.83 12.94 -2.65
C VAL A 72 1.22 12.94 -1.24
N GLU A 73 0.03 12.36 -1.07
CA GLU A 73 -0.62 12.26 0.24
C GLU A 73 0.13 11.29 1.17
N LEU A 74 0.68 10.21 0.62
CA LEU A 74 1.44 9.22 1.36
C LEU A 74 2.75 9.84 1.86
N GLU A 75 3.50 10.52 1.01
CA GLU A 75 4.76 11.19 1.38
C GLU A 75 4.54 12.25 2.47
N ASP A 76 3.50 13.06 2.36
CA ASP A 76 3.13 14.03 3.40
C ASP A 76 2.79 13.33 4.73
N LYS A 77 2.04 12.23 4.70
CA LYS A 77 1.76 11.42 5.90
C LYS A 77 3.01 10.79 6.49
N LEU A 78 3.90 10.23 5.66
CA LEU A 78 5.17 9.65 6.10
C LEU A 78 6.06 10.70 6.76
N ALA A 79 6.10 11.92 6.18
CA ALA A 79 6.84 13.05 6.73
C ALA A 79 6.29 13.51 8.08
N ARG A 80 4.97 13.66 8.20
CA ARG A 80 4.30 14.03 9.47
C ARG A 80 4.45 12.98 10.56
N ALA A 81 4.44 11.70 10.18
CA ALA A 81 4.58 10.57 11.09
C ALA A 81 6.01 10.28 11.55
N ASP A 82 6.99 11.07 11.12
CA ASP A 82 8.42 10.85 11.38
C ASP A 82 8.87 9.41 11.08
N ILE A 83 8.36 8.83 9.99
CA ILE A 83 8.68 7.45 9.62
C ILE A 83 10.17 7.35 9.28
N ALA A 84 10.85 6.37 9.88
CA ALA A 84 12.26 6.09 9.62
C ALA A 84 12.55 5.94 8.13
N LYS A 85 13.68 6.52 7.68
CA LYS A 85 14.11 6.53 6.28
C LYS A 85 14.11 5.13 5.66
N GLU A 86 14.60 4.13 6.39
CA GLU A 86 14.65 2.73 5.93
C GLU A 86 13.28 2.18 5.52
N LYS A 87 12.21 2.52 6.27
CA LYS A 87 10.85 2.08 5.93
C LYS A 87 10.35 2.78 4.68
N ARG A 88 10.66 4.08 4.52
CA ARG A 88 10.30 4.85 3.32
C ARG A 88 11.02 4.31 2.09
N GLU A 89 12.31 4.02 2.22
CA GLU A 89 13.13 3.42 1.16
C GLU A 89 12.55 2.06 0.73
N LYS A 90 12.04 1.24 1.66
CA LYS A 90 11.36 -0.01 1.31
C LYS A 90 10.03 0.16 0.59
N LEU A 91 9.25 1.19 0.93
CA LEU A 91 8.02 1.51 0.19
C LEU A 91 8.36 1.97 -1.24
N GLN A 92 9.39 2.79 -1.39
CA GLN A 92 9.87 3.23 -2.70
C GLN A 92 10.40 2.07 -3.53
N GLU A 93 11.21 1.18 -2.93
CA GLU A 93 11.71 -0.03 -3.61
C GLU A 93 10.57 -0.90 -4.12
N PHE A 94 9.51 -1.06 -3.32
CA PHE A 94 8.31 -1.80 -3.74
C PHE A 94 7.62 -1.12 -4.92
N LYS A 95 7.44 0.20 -4.86
CA LYS A 95 6.85 0.99 -5.94
C LYS A 95 7.62 0.79 -7.25
N ASP A 96 8.93 1.01 -7.22
CA ASP A 96 9.76 0.96 -8.42
C ASP A 96 9.83 -0.45 -9.00
N ARG A 97 9.85 -1.49 -8.14
CA ARG A 97 9.91 -2.89 -8.56
C ARG A 97 8.62 -3.39 -9.19
N PHE A 98 7.47 -2.92 -8.73
CA PHE A 98 6.14 -3.37 -9.14
C PHE A 98 5.35 -2.29 -9.89
N ALA A 99 6.02 -1.27 -10.42
CA ALA A 99 5.40 -0.19 -11.18
C ALA A 99 4.61 -0.68 -12.41
N ASP A 100 5.05 -1.78 -13.02
CA ASP A 100 4.32 -2.42 -14.13
C ASP A 100 2.95 -2.98 -13.73
N LEU A 101 2.72 -3.22 -12.44
CA LEU A 101 1.44 -3.69 -11.91
C LEU A 101 0.48 -2.54 -11.55
N ALA A 102 0.93 -1.29 -11.58
CA ALA A 102 0.13 -0.15 -11.13
C ALA A 102 -1.20 -0.03 -11.90
N GLU A 103 -1.19 -0.22 -13.22
CA GLU A 103 -2.41 -0.17 -14.04
C GLU A 103 -3.39 -1.30 -13.68
N GLU A 104 -2.90 -2.51 -13.46
CA GLU A 104 -3.75 -3.65 -13.07
C GLU A 104 -4.33 -3.48 -11.65
N ILE A 105 -3.55 -2.89 -10.74
CA ILE A 105 -4.00 -2.55 -9.39
C ILE A 105 -5.11 -1.49 -9.46
N ASP A 106 -4.94 -0.44 -10.28
CA ASP A 106 -5.97 0.58 -10.52
C ASP A 106 -7.25 -0.04 -11.07
N LEU A 107 -7.13 -0.88 -12.11
CA LEU A 107 -8.26 -1.58 -12.71
C LEU A 107 -8.96 -2.48 -11.71
N TYR A 108 -8.22 -3.17 -10.85
CA TYR A 108 -8.79 -3.97 -9.76
C TYR A 108 -9.55 -3.09 -8.76
N VAL A 109 -8.96 -1.98 -8.31
CA VAL A 109 -9.59 -1.04 -7.37
C VAL A 109 -10.85 -0.42 -7.99
N LEU A 110 -10.80 0.03 -9.24
CA LEU A 110 -11.96 0.57 -9.94
C LEU A 110 -13.08 -0.47 -10.11
N LYS A 111 -12.74 -1.72 -10.43
CA LYS A 111 -13.73 -2.80 -10.64
C LYS A 111 -14.33 -3.33 -9.33
N GLU A 112 -13.52 -3.51 -8.29
CA GLU A 112 -13.94 -4.21 -7.07
C GLU A 112 -14.22 -3.26 -5.89
N ILE A 113 -13.61 -2.08 -5.84
CA ILE A 113 -13.89 -1.06 -4.81
C ILE A 113 -14.90 -0.02 -5.32
N GLY A 114 -14.86 0.31 -6.60
CA GLY A 114 -15.82 1.24 -7.22
C GLY A 114 -17.26 0.70 -7.31
N VAL A 115 -17.45 -0.63 -7.22
CA VAL A 115 -18.76 -1.28 -7.33
C VAL A 115 -19.39 -1.60 -5.97
N ASP A 116 -18.62 -1.64 -4.87
CA ASP A 116 -19.08 -1.96 -3.51
C ASP A 116 -19.78 -0.76 -2.80
N GLN A 117 -20.26 0.23 -3.56
CA GLN A 117 -21.09 1.35 -3.06
C GLN A 117 -22.58 1.22 -3.44
N ARG A 118 -23.09 0.01 -3.70
CA ARG A 118 -24.52 -0.21 -4.02
C ARG A 118 -25.22 -1.17 -3.08
#